data_AF-A0A939LHH1-F1
#
_entry.id   AF-A0A939LHH1-F1
#
_cell.length_a   1.000
_cell.length_b   1.000
_cell.length_c   1.000
_cell.angle_alpha   90.00
_cell.angle_beta   90.00
_cell.angle_gamma   90.00
#
_symmetry.space_group_name_H-M   'P 1'
#
loop_
_entity.id
_entity.type
_entity.pdbx_description
1 polymer ?
#
loop_
_entity_poly.entity_id
_entity_poly.type
_entity_poly.pdbx_seq_one_letter_code
_entity_poly.pdbx_strand_id
1 'polypeptide(L)' 'MASKFERIDTVARPAILPRLLRVQAWRRARFQRLLSDPNIAQNDPGRLKSIKAAQHYMAVSVRAKAIFAGIIDR' A
#
# COMPACT_ATOMS: atom_id res chain seq x y z
N MET A 1 -30.60 -20.61 8.47
CA MET A 1 -29.13 -20.65 8.54
C MET A 1 -28.59 -19.28 8.15
N ALA A 2 -28.44 -18.38 9.13
CA ALA A 2 -27.86 -17.06 8.89
C ALA A 2 -26.34 -17.22 8.92
N SER A 3 -25.69 -16.86 7.81
CA SER A 3 -24.25 -16.99 7.62
C SER A 3 -23.52 -16.29 8.77
N LYS A 4 -22.65 -17.06 9.43
CA LYS A 4 -21.75 -16.68 10.52
C LYS A 4 -20.64 -15.73 10.02
N PHE A 5 -21.02 -14.70 9.28
CA PHE A 5 -20.24 -13.46 9.19
C PHE A 5 -20.66 -12.61 10.38
N GLU A 6 -20.39 -13.13 11.58
CA GLU A 6 -20.27 -12.29 12.75
C GLU A 6 -19.36 -11.15 12.34
N ARG A 7 -19.97 -9.96 12.34
CA ARG A 7 -19.35 -8.66 12.17
C ARG A 7 -18.04 -8.72 12.94
N ILE A 8 -16.93 -8.96 12.24
CA ILE A 8 -15.60 -8.81 12.81
C ILE A 8 -15.60 -7.40 13.36
N ASP A 9 -15.61 -7.32 14.69
CA ASP A 9 -15.82 -6.11 15.43
C ASP A 9 -15.03 -4.96 14.80
N THR A 10 -15.77 -3.99 14.27
CA THR A 10 -15.25 -2.73 13.73
C THR A 10 -14.38 -1.97 14.75
N VAL A 11 -14.37 -2.42 16.01
CA VAL A 11 -13.64 -1.87 17.15
C VAL A 11 -12.17 -2.32 17.18
N ALA A 12 -11.84 -3.49 16.62
CA ALA A 12 -10.47 -3.99 16.55
C ALA A 12 -9.88 -3.75 15.16
N ARG A 13 -10.00 -2.54 14.58
CA ARG A 13 -9.07 -2.19 13.49
C ARG A 13 -7.67 -2.29 14.09
N PRO A 14 -6.79 -3.19 13.60
CA PRO A 14 -5.46 -3.32 14.16
C PRO A 14 -4.81 -1.94 14.14
N ALA A 15 -4.16 -1.50 15.22
CA ALA A 15 -3.42 -0.23 15.24
C ALA A 15 -2.39 -0.12 14.09
N ILE A 16 -2.04 -1.28 13.51
CA ILE A 16 -1.26 -1.46 12.29
C ILE A 16 -1.93 -0.86 11.05
N LEU A 17 -3.25 -0.89 10.90
CA LEU A 17 -3.95 -0.48 9.68
C LEU A 17 -3.82 1.03 9.40
N PRO A 18 -4.02 1.95 10.38
CA PRO A 18 -3.71 3.37 10.18
C PRO A 18 -2.25 3.63 9.81
N ARG A 19 -1.30 2.93 10.44
CA ARG A 19 0.13 3.03 10.12
C ARG A 19 0.41 2.55 8.70
N LEU A 20 -0.19 1.44 8.28
CA LEU A 20 -0.03 0.88 6.95
C LEU A 20 -0.57 1.81 5.88
N LEU A 21 -1.71 2.45 6.12
CA LEU A 21 -2.28 3.46 5.22
C LEU A 21 -1.37 4.69 5.08
N ARG A 22 -0.77 5.18 6.16
CA ARG A 22 0.23 6.26 6.09
C ARG A 22 1.44 5.87 5.24
N VAL A 23 1.94 4.65 5.42
CA VAL A 23 3.05 4.13 4.61
C VAL A 23 2.64 4.00 3.14
N GLN A 24 1.42 3.53 2.87
CA GLN A 24 0.89 3.43 1.51
C GLN A 24 0.82 4.81 0.84
N ALA A 25 0.30 5.82 1.53
CA ALA A 25 0.23 7.19 1.03
C ALA A 25 1.62 7.76 0.74
N TRP A 26 2.58 7.55 1.65
CA TRP A 26 3.97 7.98 1.44
C TRP A 26 4.63 7.29 0.24
N ARG A 27 4.43 5.97 0.09
CA ARG A 27 4.94 5.20 -1.06
C ARG A 27 4.32 5.69 -2.37
N ARG A 28 3.01 5.96 -2.39
CA ARG A 28 2.32 6.53 -3.55
C ARG A 28 2.89 7.87 -3.93
N ALA A 29 3.05 8.78 -2.97
CA ALA A 29 3.63 10.11 -3.21
C ALA A 29 5.06 10.02 -3.76
N ARG A 30 5.88 9.13 -3.20
CA ARG A 30 7.24 8.89 -3.71
C ARG A 30 7.26 8.38 -5.14
N PHE A 31 6.39 7.42 -5.47
CA PHE A 31 6.29 6.89 -6.82
C PHE A 31 5.84 7.96 -7.81
N GLN A 32 4.81 8.74 -7.48
CA GLN A 32 4.33 9.85 -8.30
C GLN A 32 5.41 10.90 -8.55
N ARG A 33 6.19 11.27 -7.52
CA ARG A 33 7.33 12.20 -7.69
C ARG A 33 8.36 11.70 -8.69
N LEU A 34 8.66 10.40 -8.69
CA LEU A 34 9.61 9.81 -9.64
C LEU A 34 9.04 9.81 -11.08
N LEU A 35 7.74 9.57 -11.23
CA LEU A 35 7.08 9.63 -12.54
C LEU A 35 6.99 11.06 -13.10
N SER A 36 6.84 12.05 -12.21
CA SER A 36 6.77 13.47 -12.58
C SER A 36 8.13 14.16 -12.66
N ASP A 37 9.25 13.43 -12.50
CA ASP A 37 10.59 14.01 -12.62
C ASP A 37 10.86 14.37 -14.09
N PRO A 38 11.01 15.68 -14.43
CA PRO A 38 11.27 16.09 -15.81
C PRO A 38 12.63 15.59 -16.33
N ASN A 39 13.55 15.28 -15.43
CA ASN A 39 14.90 14.80 -15.75
C ASN A 39 15.04 13.30 -15.48
N ILE A 40 13.94 12.53 -15.49
CA ILE A 40 13.94 11.09 -15.19
C ILE A 40 14.92 10.30 -16.06
N ALA A 41 15.10 10.69 -17.33
CA ALA A 41 16.04 10.05 -18.24
C ALA A 41 17.50 10.14 -17.76
N GLN A 42 17.86 11.21 -17.05
CA GLN A 42 19.19 11.43 -16.48
C GLN A 42 19.28 10.92 -15.03
N ASN A 43 18.23 11.08 -14.23
CA ASN A 43 18.21 10.76 -12.80
C ASN A 43 17.95 9.28 -12.50
N ASP A 44 17.25 8.59 -13.39
CA ASP A 44 16.91 7.17 -13.31
C ASP A 44 17.00 6.50 -14.70
N PRO A 45 18.20 6.51 -15.33
CA PRO A 45 18.42 5.83 -16.60
C PRO A 45 18.10 4.34 -16.42
N GLY A 46 17.12 3.83 -17.16
CA GLY A 46 16.61 2.45 -17.00
C GLY A 46 15.45 2.30 -16.00
N ARG A 47 14.96 3.39 -15.39
CA ARG A 47 13.75 3.42 -14.54
C ARG A 47 13.80 2.52 -13.31
N LEU A 48 14.98 2.08 -12.85
CA LEU A 48 15.13 1.12 -11.77
C LEU A 48 14.58 1.65 -10.44
N LYS A 49 14.82 2.93 -10.13
CA LYS A 49 14.29 3.56 -8.91
C LYS A 49 12.77 3.66 -8.95
N SER A 50 12.23 4.00 -10.12
CA SER A 50 10.79 4.09 -10.38
C SER A 50 10.10 2.73 -10.26
N ILE A 51 10.70 1.68 -10.85
CA ILE A 51 10.22 0.29 -10.75
C ILE A 51 10.23 -0.17 -9.29
N LYS A 52 11.33 0.06 -8.56
CA LYS A 52 11.43 -0.31 -7.14
C LYS A 52 10.41 0.43 -6.28
N ALA A 53 10.16 1.71 -6.57
CA ALA A 53 9.12 2.48 -5.89
C ALA A 53 7.71 1.92 -6.15
N ALA A 54 7.40 1.55 -7.40
CA ALA A 54 6.15 0.89 -7.75
C ALA A 54 5.97 -0.45 -7.02
N GLN A 55 7.00 -1.30 -7.00
CA GLN A 55 6.98 -2.60 -6.30
C GLN A 55 6.68 -2.41 -4.80
N HIS A 56 7.34 -1.46 -4.14
CA HIS A 56 7.09 -1.18 -2.73
C HIS A 56 5.67 -0.62 -2.48
N TYR A 57 5.16 0.24 -3.36
CA TYR A 57 3.79 0.74 -3.27
C TYR A 57 2.77 -0.40 -3.43
N MET A 58 2.96 -1.27 -4.41
CA MET A 58 2.09 -2.42 -4.68
C MET A 58 2.08 -3.40 -3.50
N ALA A 59 3.25 -3.77 -2.96
CA ALA A 59 3.34 -4.68 -1.83
C ALA A 59 2.54 -4.18 -0.61
N VAL A 60 2.66 -2.89 -0.29
CA VAL A 60 1.90 -2.26 0.82
C VAL A 60 0.41 -2.20 0.51
N SER A 61 0.04 -1.85 -0.72
CA SER A 61 -1.36 -1.75 -1.15
C SER A 61 -2.08 -3.10 -1.12
N VAL A 62 -1.41 -4.17 -1.60
CA VAL A 62 -1.93 -5.54 -1.53
C VAL A 62 -2.13 -5.98 -0.08
N ARG A 63 -1.15 -5.69 0.80
CA ARG A 63 -1.27 -6.01 2.23
C ARG A 63 -2.41 -5.25 2.90
N ALA A 64 -2.57 -3.96 2.62
CA ALA A 64 -3.66 -3.17 3.16
C ALA A 64 -5.01 -3.71 2.69
N LYS A 65 -5.14 -4.04 1.40
CA LYS A 65 -6.37 -4.64 0.83
C LYS A 65 -6.68 -5.99 1.46
N ALA A 66 -5.68 -6.84 1.69
CA ALA A 66 -5.86 -8.14 2.33
C ALA A 66 -6.32 -8.02 3.78
N ILE A 67 -5.78 -7.07 4.56
CA ILE A 67 -6.25 -6.80 5.93
C ILE A 67 -7.69 -6.24 5.91
N PHE A 68 -7.98 -5.29 5.02
CA PHE A 68 -9.35 -4.77 4.86
C PHE A 68 -10.37 -5.83 4.48
N ALA A 69 -9.95 -6.82 3.69
CA ALA A 69 -10.80 -7.94 3.27
C ALA A 69 -10.88 -9.06 4.32
N GLY A 70 -10.22 -8.94 5.47
CA GLY A 70 -10.18 -9.99 6.50
C GLY A 70 -9.43 -11.25 6.07
N ILE A 71 -8.57 -11.16 5.05
CA ILE A 71 -7.75 -12.29 4.56
C ILE A 71 -6.52 -12.49 5.47
N ILE A 72 -6.08 -11.44 6.17
CA ILE A 72 -4.92 -11.45 7.07
C ILE A 72 -5.28 -10.67 8.34
N ASP A 73 -5.04 -11.27 9.51
CA ASP A 73 -5.47 -10.76 10.83
C ASP A 73 -4.49 -9.83 11.57
N ARG A 74 -3.31 -9.55 11.01
CA ARG A 74 -2.19 -8.94 11.75
C ARG A 74 -2.41 -7.50 12.22
#